data_AF-A0A7T8JX90-F1
#
_entry.id   AF-A0A7T8JX90-F1
#
_cell.length_a   1.000
_cell.length_b   1.000
_cell.length_c   1.000
_cell.angle_alpha   90.00
_cell.angle_beta   90.00
_cell.angle_gamma   90.00
#
_symmetry.space_group_name_H-M   'P 1'
#
loop_
_entity.id
_entity.type
_entity.pdbx_description
1 polymer ?
#
loop_
_entity_poly.entity_id
_entity_poly.type
_entity_poly.pdbx_seq_one_letter_code
_entity_poly.pdbx_strand_id
1 'polypeptide(L)' 'LYSESGFCPNAVNCQFAHGTAELRSKPNESFELESLTHEERQRRLDKARNTPGYKTKICSKFREHNHCEFGELCHFIHGN' A
#
# COMPACT_ATOMS: atom_id res chain seq x y z
N LEU A 1 -4.63 1.79 21.91
CA LEU A 1 -4.92 1.43 23.31
C LEU A 1 -3.64 0.88 23.92
N TYR A 2 -2.69 1.78 24.15
CA TYR A 2 -1.72 1.63 25.23
C TYR A 2 -2.58 1.55 26.49
N SER A 3 -2.54 0.42 27.17
CA SER A 3 -3.15 0.30 28.49
C SER A 3 -2.73 1.53 29.29
N GLU A 4 -3.68 2.14 30.02
CA GLU A 4 -3.53 3.33 30.87
C GLU A 4 -2.28 3.34 31.78
N SER A 5 -1.57 2.20 31.86
CA SER A 5 -0.42 1.86 32.69
C SER A 5 0.95 2.20 32.11
N GLY A 6 1.09 2.61 30.85
CA GLY A 6 2.44 2.98 30.39
C GLY A 6 3.28 1.86 29.74
N PHE A 7 2.76 0.63 29.68
CA PHE A 7 3.61 -0.54 29.50
C PHE A 7 3.24 -1.35 28.26
N CYS A 8 4.11 -1.33 27.26
CA CYS A 8 4.08 -2.26 26.14
C CYS A 8 5.19 -3.31 26.33
N PRO A 9 4.85 -4.62 26.38
CA PRO A 9 5.85 -5.69 26.59
C PRO A 9 6.89 -5.77 25.46
N ASN A 10 6.54 -5.28 24.28
CA ASN A 10 7.43 -5.23 23.12
C ASN A 10 8.24 -3.93 23.06
N ALA A 11 7.94 -2.93 23.90
CA ALA A 11 8.63 -1.63 23.95
C ALA A 11 8.95 -1.06 22.55
N VAL A 12 10.20 -0.70 22.31
CA VAL A 12 10.70 -0.17 21.02
C VAL A 12 10.64 -1.16 19.86
N ASN A 13 10.42 -2.45 20.14
CA ASN A 13 10.23 -3.51 19.15
C ASN A 13 8.75 -3.77 18.84
N CYS A 14 7.82 -3.01 19.43
CA CYS A 14 6.41 -3.16 19.12
C CYS A 14 6.16 -2.78 17.66
N GLN A 15 5.49 -3.68 16.93
CA GLN A 15 5.14 -3.44 15.53
C GLN A 15 4.01 -2.41 15.36
N PHE A 16 3.32 -2.05 16.45
CA PHE A 16 2.19 -1.13 16.46
C PHE A 16 2.60 0.22 17.06
N ALA A 17 2.05 1.30 16.51
CA ALA A 17 2.33 2.65 17.00
C ALA A 17 1.81 2.87 18.43
N HIS A 18 2.62 3.46 19.31
CA HIS A 18 2.18 3.87 20.65
C HIS A 18 1.66 5.32 20.71
N GLY A 19 1.46 5.94 19.56
CA GLY A 19 0.94 7.30 19.43
C GLY A 19 1.03 7.77 17.98
N THR A 20 0.52 8.95 17.70
CA THR A 20 0.53 9.53 16.35
C THR A 20 1.94 9.79 15.82
N ALA A 21 2.92 9.98 16.71
CA ALA A 21 4.33 10.15 16.37
C ALA A 21 5.00 8.85 15.85
N GLU A 22 4.49 7.68 16.23
CA GLU A 22 5.02 6.36 15.82
C GLU A 22 4.15 5.67 14.77
N LEU A 23 3.06 6.34 14.33
CA LEU A 23 2.27 5.84 13.21
C LEU A 23 3.16 5.80 11.98
N ARG A 24 3.53 4.60 11.58
CA ARG A 24 3.96 4.37 10.22
C ARG A 24 2.83 4.86 9.33
N SER A 25 3.09 5.90 8.55
CA SER A 25 2.28 6.18 7.37
C SER A 25 2.14 4.83 6.67
N LYS A 26 0.91 4.36 6.44
CA LYS A 26 0.73 3.24 5.50
C LYS A 26 1.62 3.58 4.30
N PRO A 27 2.42 2.64 3.76
CA PRO A 27 3.01 2.88 2.46
C PRO A 27 1.83 3.06 1.52
N ASN A 28 1.43 4.31 1.37
CA ASN A 28 0.48 4.74 0.41
C ASN A 28 1.31 4.69 -0.86
N GLU A 29 1.29 3.54 -1.54
CA GLU A 29 1.97 3.38 -2.82
C GLU A 29 1.49 4.46 -3.82
N SER A 30 0.29 5.02 -3.61
CA SER A 30 -0.25 6.19 -4.31
C SER A 30 0.45 7.52 -3.97
N PHE A 31 1.03 7.70 -2.77
CA PHE A 31 1.77 8.92 -2.40
C PHE A 31 3.25 8.87 -2.78
N GLU A 32 3.87 7.68 -2.79
CA GLU A 32 5.21 7.54 -3.38
C GLU A 32 5.17 7.83 -4.88
N LEU A 33 4.16 7.37 -5.61
CA LEU A 33 4.05 7.64 -7.06
C LEU A 33 3.95 9.15 -7.38
N GLU A 34 3.32 9.94 -6.50
CA GLU A 34 3.17 11.40 -6.62
C GLU A 34 4.49 12.16 -6.40
N SER A 35 5.41 11.57 -5.62
CA SER A 35 6.71 12.18 -5.28
C SER A 35 7.84 11.69 -6.19
N LEU A 36 7.60 10.67 -7.03
CA LEU A 36 8.56 10.14 -7.99
C LEU A 36 8.59 10.98 -9.27
N THR A 37 9.76 11.01 -9.92
CA THR A 37 9.84 11.55 -11.28
C THR A 37 8.95 10.74 -12.22
N HIS A 38 8.51 11.36 -13.33
CA HIS A 38 7.79 10.65 -14.38
C HIS A 38 8.53 9.40 -14.88
N GLU A 39 9.87 9.45 -14.92
CA GLU A 39 10.71 8.34 -15.36
C GLU A 39 10.68 7.17 -14.36
N GLU A 40 10.78 7.44 -13.06
CA GLU A 40 10.67 6.39 -12.03
C GLU A 40 9.27 5.80 -11.95
N ARG A 41 8.22 6.63 -12.07
CA ARG A 41 6.83 6.18 -12.15
C ARG A 41 6.66 5.21 -13.32
N GLN A 42 7.16 5.57 -14.50
CA GLN A 42 7.06 4.75 -15.70
C GLN A 42 7.81 3.42 -15.54
N ARG A 43 9.04 3.43 -15.01
CA ARG A 43 9.81 2.20 -14.76
C ARG A 43 9.09 1.24 -13.80
N ARG A 44 8.45 1.75 -12.74
CA ARG A 44 7.67 0.91 -11.82
C ARG A 44 6.45 0.29 -12.51
N LEU A 45 5.74 1.05 -13.34
CA LEU A 45 4.61 0.54 -14.13
C LEU A 45 5.05 -0.50 -15.16
N ASP A 46 6.16 -0.27 -15.88
CA ASP A 46 6.67 -1.21 -16.88
C ASP A 46 7.13 -2.53 -16.24
N LYS A 47 7.76 -2.46 -15.07
CA LYS A 47 8.10 -3.65 -14.29
C LYS A 47 6.85 -4.44 -13.89
N ALA A 48 5.81 -3.76 -13.41
CA ALA A 48 4.55 -4.42 -13.06
C ALA A 48 3.90 -5.07 -14.29
N ARG A 49 3.86 -4.36 -15.43
CA ARG A 49 3.33 -4.85 -16.70
C ARG A 49 4.09 -6.06 -17.26
N ASN A 50 5.41 -6.10 -17.08
CA ASN A 50 6.26 -7.19 -17.54
C ASN A 50 6.29 -8.40 -16.58
N THR A 51 5.49 -8.38 -15.51
CA THR A 51 5.38 -9.51 -14.59
C THR A 51 4.43 -10.57 -15.16
N PRO A 52 4.84 -11.85 -15.23
CA PRO A 52 3.96 -12.92 -15.69
C PRO A 52 2.64 -12.95 -14.91
N GLY A 53 1.53 -13.02 -15.62
CA GLY A 53 0.19 -13.03 -15.00
C GLY A 53 -0.36 -11.66 -14.61
N TYR A 54 0.32 -10.56 -14.95
CA TYR A 54 -0.21 -9.20 -14.76
C TYR A 54 -1.55 -9.03 -15.47
N LYS A 55 -2.54 -8.53 -14.72
CA LYS A 55 -3.90 -8.23 -15.17
C LYS A 55 -4.54 -9.41 -15.93
N THR A 56 -4.44 -10.62 -15.37
CA THR A 56 -5.13 -11.83 -15.88
C THR A 56 -6.42 -12.17 -15.13
N LYS A 57 -6.60 -11.66 -13.91
CA LYS A 57 -7.78 -11.90 -13.07
C LYS A 57 -8.37 -10.58 -12.58
N ILE A 58 -9.68 -10.53 -12.37
CA ILE A 58 -10.39 -9.34 -11.88
C ILE A 58 -10.03 -9.07 -10.41
N CYS A 59 -9.77 -7.80 -10.10
CA CYS A 59 -9.54 -7.33 -8.73
C CYS A 59 -10.85 -7.36 -7.95
N SER A 60 -10.95 -8.28 -6.98
CA SER A 60 -12.16 -8.39 -6.16
C SER A 60 -12.42 -7.14 -5.32
N LYS A 61 -11.35 -6.51 -4.77
CA LYS A 61 -11.47 -5.27 -3.98
C LYS A 61 -12.03 -4.13 -4.81
N PHE A 62 -11.50 -3.92 -6.01
CA PHE A 62 -12.02 -2.92 -6.93
C PHE A 62 -13.45 -3.23 -7.36
N ARG A 63 -13.76 -4.49 -7.69
CA ARG A 63 -15.12 -4.89 -8.09
C ARG A 63 -16.15 -4.68 -6.97
N GLU A 64 -15.76 -4.94 -5.72
CA GLU A 64 -16.67 -4.85 -4.56
C GLU A 64 -16.85 -3.41 -4.09
N HIS A 65 -15.76 -2.63 -4.00
CA HIS A 65 -15.76 -1.31 -3.38
C HIS A 65 -15.55 -0.15 -4.35
N ASN A 66 -15.40 -0.43 -5.66
CA ASN A 66 -14.91 0.54 -6.66
C ASN A 66 -13.60 1.22 -6.25
N HIS A 67 -12.85 0.59 -5.34
CA HIS A 67 -11.64 1.12 -4.76
C HIS A 67 -10.62 0.01 -4.54
N CYS A 68 -9.38 0.30 -4.91
CA CYS A 68 -8.26 -0.59 -4.71
C CYS A 68 -7.10 0.23 -4.15
N GLU A 69 -6.60 -0.16 -2.98
CA GLU A 69 -5.48 0.51 -2.30
C GLU A 69 -4.18 0.48 -3.12
N PHE A 70 -4.06 -0.46 -4.07
CA PHE A 70 -2.90 -0.60 -4.95
C PHE A 70 -2.96 0.29 -6.20
N GLY A 71 -4.08 0.97 -6.46
CA GLY A 71 -4.23 1.88 -7.61
C GLY A 71 -3.77 1.27 -8.94
N GLU A 72 -2.92 2.01 -9.68
CA GLU A 72 -2.38 1.61 -10.97
C GLU A 72 -1.35 0.47 -10.90
N LEU A 73 -0.76 0.25 -9.72
CA LEU A 73 0.17 -0.84 -9.44
C LEU A 73 -0.54 -2.16 -9.14
N CYS A 74 -1.88 -2.17 -9.11
CA CYS A 74 -2.63 -3.41 -8.93
C CYS A 74 -2.33 -4.41 -10.06
N HIS A 75 -1.85 -5.59 -9.68
CA HIS A 75 -1.58 -6.72 -10.59
C HIS A 75 -2.86 -7.38 -11.14
N PHE A 76 -4.03 -6.96 -10.68
CA PHE A 76 -5.33 -7.47 -11.11
C PHE A 76 -6.05 -6.46 -12.03
N ILE A 77 -7.05 -6.94 -12.77
CA ILE A 77 -7.86 -6.13 -13.69
C ILE A 77 -8.85 -5.30 -12.88
N HIS A 78 -8.80 -3.98 -13.02
CA HIS A 78 -9.86 -3.07 -12.61
C HIS A 78 -10.80 -2.94 -13.82
N GLY A 79 -11.76 -3.88 -13.92
CA GLY A 79 -12.80 -3.85 -14.95
C GLY A 79 -13.94 -2.96 -14.50
N ASN A 80 -14.61 -2.32 -15.47
CA ASN A 80 -15.82 -1.54 -15.25
C ASN A 80 -17.03 -2.44 -15.05
#